data_AF-A0A5H2XY09-F1
#
_entry.id   AF-A0A5H2XY09-F1
#
_cell.length_a   1.000
_cell.length_b   1.000
_cell.length_c   1.000
_cell.angle_alpha   90.00
_cell.angle_beta   90.00
_cell.angle_gamma   90.00
#
_symmetry.space_group_name_H-M   'P 1'
#
loop_
_entity.id
_entity.type
_entity.pdbx_description
1 polymer ?
#
loop_
_entity_poly.entity_id
_entity_poly.type
_entity_poly.pdbx_seq_one_letter_code
_entity_poly.pdbx_strand_id
1 'polypeptide(L)'
;MSWTCQNCNTVMDDDSFEICWNCSCGKGELKPERDFIKKIPDCTRCDESLTFLGTKNFHEGTRWGALGGLGELLVNKENLDMYACKSCGKVEFFIEGFNKC
;
A
#
# COMPACT_ATOMS: atom_id res chain seq x y z
N MET A 1 -7.68 35.27 10.62
CA MET A 1 -6.85 35.49 9.40
C MET A 1 -6.90 34.22 8.57
N SER A 2 -6.77 34.27 7.24
CA SER A 2 -6.71 33.06 6.41
C SER A 2 -5.26 32.63 6.19
N TRP A 3 -5.03 31.33 6.00
CA TRP A 3 -3.71 30.80 5.65
C TRP A 3 -3.80 29.77 4.53
N THR A 4 -2.76 29.70 3.71
CA THR A 4 -2.69 28.73 2.60
C THR A 4 -1.82 27.56 3.01
N CYS A 5 -2.34 26.35 2.89
CA CYS A 5 -1.58 25.14 3.14
C CYS A 5 -0.42 25.02 2.16
N GLN A 6 0.81 25.00 2.67
CA GLN A 6 2.02 24.90 1.85
C GLN A 6 2.22 23.52 1.20
N ASN A 7 1.46 22.51 1.62
CA ASN A 7 1.51 21.16 1.05
C ASN A 7 0.52 20.95 -0.11
N CYS A 8 -0.74 21.41 0.03
CA CYS A 8 -1.80 21.14 -0.96
C CYS A 8 -2.43 22.39 -1.59
N ASN A 9 -1.93 23.59 -1.25
CA ASN A 9 -2.40 24.89 -1.73
C ASN A 9 -3.87 25.22 -1.43
N THR A 10 -4.50 24.49 -0.51
CA THR A 10 -5.86 24.80 -0.04
C THR A 10 -5.83 26.04 0.85
N VAL A 11 -6.75 26.98 0.61
CA VAL A 11 -6.95 28.17 1.44
C VAL A 11 -7.83 27.79 2.63
N MET A 12 -7.35 28.09 3.83
CA MET A 12 -8.08 27.92 5.08
C MET A 12 -8.60 29.29 5.50
N ASP A 13 -9.92 29.43 5.57
CA ASP A 13 -10.57 30.72 5.87
C ASP A 13 -10.53 31.10 7.36
N ASP A 14 -10.07 30.17 8.21
CA ASP A 14 -10.00 30.31 9.66
C ASP A 14 -8.61 29.89 10.17
N ASP A 15 -7.94 30.79 10.88
CA ASP A 15 -6.59 30.60 11.42
C ASP A 15 -6.55 29.80 12.72
N SER A 16 -7.70 29.50 13.34
CA SER A 16 -7.78 28.59 14.48
C SER A 16 -7.47 27.13 14.12
N PHE A 17 -7.54 26.79 12.83
CA PHE A 17 -7.13 25.49 12.33
C PHE A 17 -5.62 25.41 12.23
N GLU A 18 -5.02 24.69 13.17
CA GLU A 18 -3.59 24.34 13.16
C GLU A 18 -3.26 23.18 12.19
N ILE A 19 -4.28 22.48 11.68
CA ILE A 19 -4.16 21.33 10.76
C ILE A 19 -5.04 21.57 9.53
N CYS A 20 -4.49 21.36 8.33
CA CYS A 20 -5.22 21.48 7.07
C CYS A 20 -6.28 20.36 6.93
N TRP A 21 -7.55 20.71 6.71
CA TRP A 21 -8.62 19.72 6.56
C TRP A 21 -8.48 18.82 5.32
N ASN A 22 -7.81 19.30 4.26
CA ASN A 22 -7.70 18.56 3.00
C ASN A 22 -6.56 17.53 3.00
N CYS A 23 -5.41 17.86 3.60
CA CYS A 23 -4.20 17.00 3.56
C CYS A 23 -3.64 16.61 4.94
N SER A 24 -4.27 17.06 6.02
CA SER A 24 -3.87 16.80 7.41
C SER A 24 -2.45 17.25 7.78
N CYS A 25 -1.87 18.21 7.04
CA CYS A 25 -0.56 18.80 7.37
C CYS A 25 -0.71 19.96 8.35
N GLY A 26 0.24 20.10 9.28
CA GLY A 26 0.30 21.22 10.21
C GLY A 26 0.52 22.56 9.51
N LYS A 27 0.07 23.64 10.15
CA LYS A 27 0.25 25.01 9.67
C LYS A 27 1.74 25.38 9.68
N GLY A 28 2.29 25.67 8.48
CA GLY A 28 3.72 25.93 8.30
C GLY A 28 4.59 24.68 8.20
N GLU A 29 3.98 23.49 8.20
CA GLU A 29 4.67 22.23 7.93
C GLU A 29 4.48 21.85 6.47
N LEU A 30 5.59 21.68 5.76
CA LEU A 30 5.60 20.83 4.59
C LEU A 30 5.48 19.40 5.11
N LYS A 31 4.63 18.58 4.47
CA LYS A 31 4.70 17.13 4.66
C LYS A 31 6.18 16.78 4.48
N PRO A 32 6.83 16.05 5.42
CA PRO A 32 8.17 15.57 5.15
C PRO A 32 8.07 14.93 3.78
N GLU A 33 8.99 15.30 2.88
CA GLU A 33 9.18 14.59 1.62
C GLU A 33 9.19 13.14 2.09
N ARG A 34 8.07 12.44 1.86
CA ARG A 34 7.98 11.07 2.30
C ARG A 34 8.99 10.49 1.36
N ASP A 35 10.22 10.32 1.83
CA ASP A 35 11.14 9.41 1.20
C ASP A 35 10.25 8.20 0.99
N PHE A 36 9.94 7.93 -0.28
CA PHE A 36 9.27 6.71 -0.67
C PHE A 36 10.31 5.64 -0.45
N ILE A 37 10.70 5.43 0.81
CA ILE A 37 11.54 4.36 1.27
C ILE A 37 10.65 3.18 0.98
N LYS A 38 10.89 2.56 -0.18
CA LYS A 38 10.37 1.24 -0.51
C LYS A 38 10.75 0.38 0.68
N LYS A 39 9.82 0.15 1.60
CA LYS A 39 10.05 -0.74 2.73
C LYS A 39 10.15 -2.13 2.15
N ILE A 40 11.37 -2.62 2.06
CA ILE A 40 11.67 -3.99 1.70
C ILE A 40 11.53 -4.80 2.99
N PRO A 41 10.63 -5.79 3.06
CA PRO A 41 10.45 -6.61 4.25
C PRO A 41 11.67 -7.51 4.48
N ASP A 42 11.99 -7.78 5.74
CA ASP A 42 13.05 -8.71 6.13
C ASP A 42 12.49 -10.12 6.36
N CYS A 43 13.31 -11.14 6.07
CA CYS A 43 12.97 -12.52 6.28
C CYS A 43 13.02 -12.87 7.76
N THR A 44 11.88 -13.18 8.37
CA THR A 44 11.78 -13.54 9.79
C THR A 44 12.54 -14.82 10.23
N ARG A 45 13.23 -15.51 9.30
CA ARG A 45 14.07 -16.69 9.59
C ARG A 45 15.56 -16.39 9.54
N CYS A 46 15.97 -15.40 8.75
CA CYS A 46 17.36 -15.08 8.47
C CYS A 46 17.73 -13.64 8.87
N ASP A 47 16.72 -12.81 9.17
CA ASP A 47 16.84 -11.37 9.41
C ASP A 47 17.53 -10.62 8.25
N GLU A 48 17.33 -11.11 7.02
CA GLU A 48 17.86 -10.55 5.78
C GLU A 48 16.74 -9.97 4.90
N SER A 49 17.02 -8.87 4.20
CA SER A 49 16.05 -8.23 3.31
C SER A 49 15.62 -9.13 2.16
N LEU A 50 14.31 -9.22 1.95
CA LEU A 50 13.73 -10.07 0.91
C LEU A 50 13.89 -9.45 -0.48
N THR A 51 14.02 -10.29 -1.50
CA THR A 51 14.10 -9.86 -2.90
C THR A 51 12.72 -9.87 -3.54
N PHE A 52 12.29 -8.75 -4.13
CA PHE A 52 11.06 -8.70 -4.93
C PHE A 52 11.19 -9.58 -6.17
N LEU A 53 10.20 -10.46 -6.39
CA LEU A 53 10.14 -11.36 -7.54
C LEU A 53 9.09 -10.97 -8.58
N GLY A 54 8.16 -10.08 -8.24
CA GLY A 54 7.08 -9.65 -9.12
C GLY A 54 5.71 -9.77 -8.46
N THR A 55 4.71 -9.19 -9.12
CA THR A 55 3.30 -9.28 -8.71
C THR A 55 2.65 -10.48 -9.41
N LYS A 56 1.93 -11.31 -8.66
CA LYS A 56 1.21 -12.48 -9.16
C LYS A 56 -0.29 -12.30 -8.96
N ASN A 57 -1.04 -12.66 -9.99
CA ASN A 57 -2.50 -12.71 -9.95
C ASN A 57 -2.91 -14.08 -9.42
N PHE A 58 -3.59 -14.13 -8.28
CA PHE A 58 -4.19 -15.36 -7.79
C PHE A 58 -5.67 -15.39 -8.14
N HIS A 59 -6.11 -16.53 -8.68
CA HIS A 59 -7.51 -16.81 -8.91
C HIS A 59 -8.00 -17.68 -7.75
N GLU A 60 -8.87 -17.13 -6.92
CA GLU A 60 -9.51 -17.93 -5.87
C GLU A 60 -10.57 -18.84 -6.52
N GLY A 61 -10.17 -20.06 -6.90
CA GLY A 61 -11.08 -21.18 -7.15
C GLY A 61 -11.06 -21.81 -8.55
N THR A 62 -10.58 -23.06 -8.63
CA THR A 62 -11.02 -24.03 -9.65
C THR A 62 -11.92 -25.05 -8.96
N ARG A 63 -13.22 -24.79 -8.92
CA ARG A 63 -14.23 -25.81 -8.61
C ARG A 63 -15.59 -25.44 -9.20
N TRP A 64 -15.70 -25.53 -10.53
CA TRP A 64 -16.99 -25.50 -11.23
C TRP A 64 -17.32 -26.87 -11.83
N GLY A 65 -17.22 -27.90 -10.99
CA GLY A 65 -17.90 -29.17 -11.24
C GLY A 65 -19.33 -29.06 -10.71
N ALA A 66 -20.28 -28.82 -11.62
CA ALA A 66 -21.70 -29.19 -11.54
C ALA A 66 -22.82 -28.16 -11.20
N LEU A 67 -22.61 -26.89 -10.84
CA LEU A 67 -23.77 -25.97 -10.63
C LEU A 67 -23.50 -24.52 -11.08
N GLY A 68 -23.79 -24.26 -12.36
CA GLY A 68 -23.85 -22.91 -12.98
C GLY A 68 -24.81 -21.95 -12.29
N GLY A 69 -24.46 -20.66 -12.28
CA GLY A 69 -25.46 -19.61 -12.45
C GLY A 69 -25.40 -18.36 -11.57
N LEU A 70 -25.00 -18.41 -10.30
CA LEU A 70 -25.23 -17.27 -9.39
C LEU A 70 -24.10 -16.95 -8.38
N GLY A 71 -22.96 -17.64 -8.46
CA GLY A 71 -21.80 -17.43 -7.56
C GLY A 71 -20.53 -16.89 -8.23
N GLU A 72 -20.52 -16.67 -9.55
CA GLU A 72 -19.32 -16.30 -10.33
C GLU A 72 -18.97 -14.80 -10.26
N LEU A 73 -19.79 -13.97 -9.64
CA LEU A 73 -19.63 -12.51 -9.66
C LEU A 73 -18.67 -11.97 -8.58
N LEU A 74 -18.08 -12.87 -7.78
CA LEU A 74 -17.15 -12.53 -6.68
C LEU A 74 -15.85 -13.34 -6.80
N VAL A 75 -15.37 -13.61 -8.01
CA VAL A 75 -13.99 -14.06 -8.21
C VAL A 75 -13.07 -12.88 -7.90
N ASN A 76 -12.76 -12.69 -6.62
CA ASN A 76 -11.81 -11.69 -6.16
C ASN A 76 -10.44 -12.04 -6.76
N LYS A 77 -10.03 -11.27 -7.78
CA LYS A 77 -8.67 -11.33 -8.33
C LYS A 77 -7.80 -10.53 -7.38
N GLU A 78 -7.01 -11.21 -6.55
CA GLU A 78 -6.04 -10.55 -5.70
C GLU A 78 -4.67 -10.53 -6.37
N ASN A 79 -4.18 -9.32 -6.67
CA ASN A 79 -2.80 -9.08 -7.06
C ASN A 79 -1.94 -9.07 -5.80
N LEU A 80 -0.97 -9.97 -5.73
CA LEU A 80 -0.06 -10.08 -4.60
C LEU A 80 1.39 -9.88 -5.06
N ASP A 81 2.10 -8.99 -4.38
CA ASP A 81 3.54 -8.80 -4.51
C ASP A 81 4.28 -9.96 -3.84
N MET A 82 5.14 -10.65 -4.60
CA MET A 82 5.88 -11.81 -4.13
C MET A 82 7.33 -11.43 -3.83
N TYR A 83 7.81 -11.82 -2.65
CA TYR A 83 9.18 -11.60 -2.19
C TYR A 83 9.82 -12.91 -1.74
N ALA A 84 11.12 -13.08 -1.97
CA ALA A 84 11.84 -14.29 -1.57
C ALA A 84 13.16 -14.01 -0.85
N CYS A 85 13.43 -14.81 0.19
CA CYS A 85 14.72 -14.89 0.83
C CYS A 85 15.64 -15.79 0.00
N LYS A 86 16.80 -15.27 -0.41
CA LYS A 86 17.78 -16.05 -1.18
C LYS A 86 18.55 -17.06 -0.33
N SER A 87 18.59 -16.86 0.99
CA SER A 87 19.33 -17.71 1.92
C SER A 87 18.56 -18.96 2.34
N CYS A 88 17.27 -18.83 2.70
CA CYS A 88 16.46 -19.97 3.15
C CYS A 88 15.32 -20.38 2.21
N GLY A 89 15.12 -19.69 1.09
CA GLY A 89 14.07 -19.99 0.12
C GLY A 89 12.64 -19.67 0.57
N LYS A 90 12.45 -19.00 1.73
CA LYS A 90 11.13 -18.52 2.17
C LYS A 90 10.57 -17.53 1.15
N VAL A 91 9.30 -17.71 0.79
CA VAL A 91 8.54 -16.79 -0.07
C VAL A 91 7.40 -16.20 0.73
N GLU A 92 7.19 -14.90 0.61
CA GLU A 92 6.12 -14.13 1.26
C GLU A 92 5.32 -13.35 0.22
N PHE A 93 4.01 -13.24 0.46
CA PHE A 93 3.08 -12.51 -0.40
C PHE A 93 2.52 -11.31 0.37
N PHE A 94 2.47 -10.17 -0.31
CA PHE A 94 1.93 -8.92 0.22
C PHE A 94 0.87 -8.40 -0.74
N ILE A 95 -0.07 -7.59 -0.26
CA ILE A 95 -1.02 -6.90 -1.14
C ILE A 95 -0.23 -6.01 -2.12
N GLU A 96 -0.63 -6.01 -3.41
CA GLU A 96 0.01 -5.18 -4.42
C GLU A 96 0.17 -3.73 -3.96
N GLY A 97 1.40 -3.21 -4.08
CA GLY A 97 1.69 -1.82 -3.70
C GLY A 97 1.90 -1.64 -2.20
N PHE A 98 2.01 -2.70 -1.39
CA PHE A 98 2.37 -2.61 0.03
C PHE A 98 3.66 -1.81 0.28
N ASN A 99 4.61 -1.85 -0.67
CA ASN A 99 5.86 -1.09 -0.61
C ASN A 99 5.79 0.30 -1.28
N LYS A 100 4.60 0.73 -1.73
CA LYS A 100 4.32 2.02 -2.36
C LYS A 100 3.29 2.76 -1.48
N CYS A 101 3.72 3.79 -0.76
CA CYS A 101 2.79 4.73 -0.11
C CYS A 101 2.14 5.67 -1.13
#